data_AF-A0A1D6XS39-F1
#
_entry.id   AF-A0A1D6XS39-F1
#
_cell.length_a   1.000
_cell.length_b   1.000
_cell.length_c   1.000
_cell.angle_alpha   90.00
_cell.angle_beta   90.00
_cell.angle_gamma   90.00
#
_symmetry.space_group_name_H-M   'P 1'
#
loop_
_entity.id
_entity.type
_entity.pdbx_description
1 polymer ?
#
loop_
_entity_poly.entity_id
_entity_poly.type
_entity_poly.pdbx_seq_one_letter_code
_entity_poly.pdbx_strand_id
1 'polypeptide(L)'
;AGLGYYQQEGDFDFHYRIIQGAGNRTLTQMLCGELYQLVRMYRIQFSATPNRPRQAFAEHHRILDAIADRDGELAELLMRRHIGASKRNIARHFPDGTAQSRGE
;
A
#
# COMPACT_ATOMS: atom_id res chain seq x y z
N ALA A 1 19.93 6.22 5.02
CA ALA A 1 18.63 6.46 5.67
C ALA A 1 17.53 5.82 4.82
N GLY A 2 16.61 5.02 5.39
CA GLY A 2 15.51 4.39 4.63
C GLY A 2 15.06 3.00 5.09
N LEU A 3 15.74 2.37 6.05
CA LEU A 3 15.44 0.99 6.46
C LEU A 3 14.18 0.85 7.34
N GLY A 4 13.67 1.94 7.92
CA GLY A 4 12.55 1.90 8.88
C GLY A 4 11.26 2.63 8.47
N TYR A 5 11.20 3.26 7.29
CA TYR A 5 10.03 4.09 6.90
C TYR A 5 8.75 3.26 6.66
N TYR A 6 8.89 1.99 6.26
CA TYR A 6 7.76 1.09 5.96
C TYR A 6 7.27 0.26 7.13
N GLN A 7 7.98 0.30 8.26
CA GLN A 7 7.67 -0.52 9.44
C GLN A 7 6.82 0.24 10.47
N GLN A 8 6.45 1.50 10.21
CA GLN A 8 5.67 2.29 11.15
C GLN A 8 4.24 1.75 11.26
N GLU A 9 3.75 1.63 12.49
CA GLU A 9 2.45 1.05 12.83
C GLU A 9 1.45 2.14 13.23
N GLY A 10 0.16 1.80 13.18
CA GLY A 10 -0.94 2.64 13.66
C GLY A 10 -0.89 4.07 13.11
N ASP A 11 -0.89 5.06 14.01
CA ASP A 11 -0.93 6.49 13.69
C ASP A 11 0.25 7.01 12.87
N PHE A 12 1.33 6.23 12.76
CA PHE A 12 2.51 6.60 11.97
C PHE A 12 2.51 5.95 10.58
N ASP A 13 1.59 5.02 10.28
CA ASP A 13 1.46 4.43 8.95
C ASP A 13 0.91 5.47 7.96
N PHE A 14 1.62 5.63 6.83
CA PHE A 14 1.27 6.60 5.79
C PHE A 14 -0.17 6.42 5.28
N HIS A 15 -0.59 5.19 5.01
CA HIS A 15 -1.92 4.92 4.49
C HIS A 15 -3.00 5.17 5.55
N TYR A 16 -2.74 4.76 6.80
CA TYR A 16 -3.64 5.01 7.92
C TYR A 16 -3.92 6.50 8.13
N ARG A 17 -2.87 7.34 8.09
CA ARG A 17 -3.01 8.80 8.26
C ARG A 17 -3.82 9.46 7.14
N ILE A 18 -3.69 9.01 5.89
CA ILE A 18 -4.50 9.53 4.78
C ILE A 18 -5.98 9.19 5.00
N ILE A 19 -6.29 7.96 5.41
CA ILE A 19 -7.67 7.52 5.65
C ILE A 19 -8.30 8.33 6.79
N GLN A 20 -7.59 8.50 7.91
CA GLN A 20 -8.05 9.30 9.04
C GLN A 20 -8.23 10.78 8.68
N GLY A 21 -7.32 11.32 7.87
CA GLY A 21 -7.37 12.70 7.38
C GLY A 21 -8.52 12.97 6.40
N ALA A 22 -9.11 11.94 5.78
CA ALA A 22 -10.23 12.10 4.86
C ALA A 22 -11.56 12.49 5.56
N GLY A 23 -11.63 12.39 6.89
CA GLY A 23 -12.81 12.81 7.67
C GLY A 23 -14.08 11.98 7.42
N ASN A 24 -13.97 10.85 6.73
CA ASN A 24 -15.10 9.99 6.38
C ASN A 24 -15.12 8.76 7.28
N ARG A 25 -16.12 8.69 8.16
CA ARG A 25 -16.28 7.62 9.15
C ARG A 25 -16.50 6.25 8.51
N THR A 26 -17.25 6.18 7.41
CA THR A 26 -17.50 4.94 6.68
C THR A 26 -16.21 4.40 6.06
N LEU A 27 -15.44 5.25 5.37
CA LEU A 27 -14.15 4.87 4.81
C LEU A 27 -13.16 4.42 5.90
N THR A 28 -13.14 5.15 7.02
CA THR A 28 -12.32 4.79 8.17
C THR A 28 -12.68 3.42 8.70
N GLN A 29 -13.97 3.12 8.90
CA GLN A 29 -14.39 1.84 9.46
C GLN A 29 -14.08 0.67 8.51
N MET A 30 -14.34 0.83 7.20
CA MET A 30 -14.04 -0.19 6.19
C MET A 30 -12.53 -0.45 6.06
N LEU A 31 -11.73 0.61 5.93
CA LEU A 31 -10.31 0.48 5.59
C LEU A 31 -9.44 0.25 6.82
N CYS A 32 -9.75 0.87 7.96
CA CYS A 32 -8.97 0.74 9.20
C CYS A 32 -9.44 -0.40 10.10
N GLY A 33 -10.74 -0.73 10.08
CA GLY A 33 -11.32 -1.76 10.96
C GLY A 33 -11.07 -3.18 10.46
N GLU A 34 -11.43 -3.45 9.20
CA GLU A 34 -11.43 -4.82 8.66
C GLU A 34 -10.22 -5.09 7.76
N LEU A 35 -9.92 -4.16 6.84
CA LEU A 35 -8.96 -4.42 5.76
C LEU A 35 -7.51 -4.09 6.13
N TYR A 36 -7.28 -3.21 7.10
CA TYR A 36 -5.95 -2.64 7.39
C TYR A 36 -4.90 -3.70 7.72
N GLN A 37 -5.22 -4.62 8.64
CA GLN A 37 -4.25 -5.62 9.09
C GLN A 37 -3.84 -6.57 7.96
N LEU A 38 -4.80 -6.96 7.11
CA LEU A 38 -4.55 -7.81 5.96
C LEU A 38 -3.64 -7.11 4.94
N VAL A 39 -3.98 -5.87 4.55
CA VAL A 39 -3.17 -5.09 3.60
C VAL A 39 -1.77 -4.84 4.16
N ARG A 40 -1.66 -4.53 5.45
CA ARG A 40 -0.39 -4.32 6.13
C ARG A 40 0.49 -5.57 6.09
N MET A 41 -0.08 -6.75 6.38
CA MET A 41 0.64 -8.02 6.28
C MET A 41 1.23 -8.22 4.88
N TYR A 42 0.43 -8.01 3.82
CA TYR A 42 0.90 -8.09 2.44
C TYR A 42 1.99 -7.04 2.12
N ARG A 43 1.85 -5.80 2.60
CA ARG A 43 2.91 -4.80 2.43
C ARG A 43 4.21 -5.29 3.04
N ILE A 44 4.21 -5.80 4.27
CA ILE A 44 5.44 -6.26 4.96
C ILE A 44 6.07 -7.45 4.22
N GLN A 45 5.29 -8.45 3.84
CA GLN A 45 5.81 -9.65 3.17
C GLN A 45 6.42 -9.36 1.80
N PHE A 46 5.83 -8.43 1.03
CA PHE A 46 6.21 -8.20 -0.37
C PHE A 46 6.94 -6.85 -0.61
N SER A 47 7.30 -6.13 0.45
CA SER A 47 8.09 -4.89 0.36
C SER A 47 9.60 -5.13 0.43
N ALA A 48 10.05 -6.33 0.83
CA ALA A 48 11.46 -6.71 0.91
C ALA A 48 12.12 -7.03 -0.45
N THR A 49 11.38 -6.96 -1.56
CA THR A 49 11.95 -7.12 -2.92
C THR A 49 13.02 -6.05 -3.17
N PRO A 50 14.17 -6.39 -3.80
CA PRO A 50 15.23 -5.42 -4.10
C PRO A 50 14.69 -4.16 -4.78
N ASN A 51 15.17 -2.98 -4.36
CA ASN A 51 14.77 -1.64 -4.84
C ASN A 51 13.34 -1.16 -4.54
N ARG A 52 12.40 -2.03 -4.14
CA ARG A 52 11.01 -1.63 -3.85
C ARG A 52 10.90 -0.59 -2.72
N PRO A 53 11.69 -0.66 -1.61
CA PRO A 53 11.67 0.35 -0.55
C PRO A 53 12.17 1.74 -0.96
N ARG A 54 12.92 1.90 -2.06
CA ARG A 54 13.27 3.23 -2.54
C ARG A 54 12.18 3.80 -3.45
N GLN A 55 11.57 2.92 -4.26
CA GLN A 55 10.48 3.31 -5.16
C GLN A 55 9.22 3.72 -4.41
N ALA A 56 8.79 2.93 -3.42
CA ALA A 56 7.59 3.25 -2.65
C ALA A 56 7.72 4.59 -1.89
N PHE A 57 8.94 5.00 -1.52
CA PHE A 57 9.19 6.22 -0.78
C PHE A 57 8.99 7.42 -1.70
N ALA A 58 9.53 7.36 -2.92
CA ALA A 58 9.29 8.35 -3.94
C ALA A 58 7.80 8.41 -4.37
N GLU A 59 7.11 7.27 -4.41
CA GLU A 59 5.67 7.21 -4.67
C GLU A 59 4.87 7.90 -3.55
N HIS A 60 5.17 7.60 -2.28
CA HIS A 60 4.50 8.22 -1.12
C HIS A 60 4.71 9.74 -1.07
N HIS A 61 5.93 10.22 -1.32
CA HIS A 61 6.21 11.65 -1.40
C HIS A 61 5.36 12.35 -2.46
N ARG A 62 5.28 11.81 -3.68
CA ARG A 62 4.46 12.42 -4.75
C ARG A 62 2.97 12.46 -4.41
N ILE A 63 2.47 11.42 -3.73
CA ILE A 63 1.08 11.39 -3.24
C ILE A 63 0.88 12.48 -2.20
N LEU A 64 1.82 12.62 -1.25
CA LEU A 64 1.77 13.63 -0.21
C LEU A 64 1.79 15.05 -0.80
N ASP A 65 2.65 15.30 -1.79
CA ASP A 65 2.75 16.58 -2.47
C ASP A 65 1.41 16.94 -3.15
N ALA A 66 0.80 15.99 -3.88
CA ALA A 66 -0.51 16.20 -4.49
C ALA A 66 -1.61 16.51 -3.45
N ILE A 67 -1.59 15.83 -2.30
CA ILE A 67 -2.52 16.13 -1.19
C ILE A 67 -2.26 17.53 -0.61
N ALA A 68 -0.99 17.90 -0.42
CA ALA A 68 -0.60 19.21 0.10
C ALA A 68 -1.03 20.35 -0.83
N ASP A 69 -0.92 20.13 -2.14
CA ASP A 69 -1.37 21.05 -3.20
C ASP A 69 -2.89 21.04 -3.38
N ARG A 70 -3.62 20.22 -2.62
CA ARG A 70 -5.09 20.02 -2.69
C ARG A 70 -5.57 19.50 -4.06
N ASP A 71 -4.71 18.81 -4.79
CA ASP A 71 -5.06 18.13 -6.03
C ASP A 71 -5.53 16.69 -5.74
N GLY A 72 -6.83 16.56 -5.50
CA GLY A 72 -7.46 15.28 -5.18
C GLY A 72 -7.42 14.28 -6.34
N GLU A 73 -7.49 14.74 -7.59
CA GLU A 73 -7.48 13.87 -8.77
C GLU A 73 -6.08 13.26 -8.96
N LEU A 74 -5.04 14.07 -8.85
CA LEU A 74 -3.67 13.58 -8.92
C LEU A 74 -3.35 12.64 -7.75
N ALA A 75 -3.77 12.98 -6.53
CA ALA A 75 -3.58 12.13 -5.37
C ALA A 75 -4.24 10.75 -5.55
N GLU A 76 -5.47 10.71 -6.07
CA GLU A 76 -6.21 9.48 -6.40
C GLU A 76 -5.46 8.65 -7.45
N LEU A 77 -5.07 9.28 -8.56
CA LEU A 77 -4.37 8.62 -9.65
C LEU A 77 -3.05 7.99 -9.18
N LEU A 78 -2.27 8.74 -8.40
CA LEU A 78 -0.99 8.29 -7.86
C LEU A 78 -1.18 7.14 -6.86
N MET A 79 -2.15 7.24 -5.94
CA MET A 79 -2.46 6.17 -4.99
C MET A 79 -2.92 4.90 -5.70
N ARG A 80 -3.78 5.01 -6.72
CA ARG A 80 -4.23 3.87 -7.54
C ARG A 80 -3.06 3.18 -8.23
N ARG A 81 -2.13 3.95 -8.81
CA ARG A 81 -0.91 3.41 -9.44
C ARG A 81 -0.01 2.72 -8.42
N HIS A 82 0.18 3.32 -7.24
CA HIS A 82 0.96 2.75 -6.14
C HIS A 82 0.41 1.40 -5.68
N ILE A 83 -0.90 1.32 -5.39
CA ILE A 83 -1.57 0.08 -4.99
C ILE A 83 -1.50 -0.97 -6.11
N GLY A 84 -1.74 -0.56 -7.36
CA GLY A 84 -1.65 -1.46 -8.51
C GLY A 84 -0.26 -2.07 -8.72
N ALA A 85 0.81 -1.29 -8.49
CA ALA A 85 2.18 -1.80 -8.51
C ALA A 85 2.44 -2.82 -7.40
N SER A 86 1.97 -2.55 -6.19
CA SER A 86 2.03 -3.50 -5.07
C SER A 86 1.27 -4.79 -5.36
N LYS A 87 0.06 -4.71 -5.93
CA LYS A 87 -0.74 -5.89 -6.34
C LYS A 87 0.00 -6.74 -7.37
N ARG A 88 0.59 -6.12 -8.40
CA ARG A 88 1.41 -6.85 -9.39
C ARG A 88 2.63 -7.52 -8.75
N ASN A 89 3.24 -6.88 -7.76
CA ASN A 89 4.36 -7.49 -7.05
C ASN A 89 3.92 -8.75 -6.29
N ILE A 90 2.80 -8.68 -5.56
CA ILE A 90 2.21 -9.81 -4.85
C ILE A 90 1.89 -10.95 -5.84
N ALA A 91 1.19 -10.65 -6.94
CA ALA A 91 0.83 -11.65 -7.96
C ALA A 91 2.03 -12.36 -8.58
N ARG A 92 3.18 -11.67 -8.73
CA ARG A 92 4.43 -12.31 -9.22
C ARG A 92 5.04 -13.30 -8.23
N HIS A 93 4.81 -13.11 -6.94
CA HIS A 93 5.30 -14.01 -5.90
C HIS A 93 4.30 -15.12 -5.54
N PHE A 94 3.06 -15.01 -6.02
CA PHE A 94 2.05 -16.07 -6.03
C PHE A 94 1.67 -16.43 -7.48
N PRO A 95 2.56 -17.07 -8.25
CA PRO A 95 2.11 -17.76 -9.47
C PRO A 95 1.06 -18.78 -9.05
N ASP A 96 -0.06 -18.83 -9.76
CA ASP A 96 -1.27 -19.57 -9.39
C ASP A 96 -0.95 -20.95 -8.78
N GLY A 97 -1.40 -21.18 -7.54
CA GLY A 97 -1.42 -22.49 -6.91
C GLY A 97 -2.41 -23.48 -7.54
N THR A 98 -2.81 -23.27 -8.81
CA THR A 98 -3.79 -24.09 -9.54
C THR A 98 -3.15 -24.95 -10.63
N ALA A 99 -1.83 -25.18 -10.59
CA ALA A 99 -1.14 -26.04 -11.55
C ALA A 99 -0.50 -27.30 -10.94
N GLN A 100 -0.94 -27.76 -9.75
CA GLN A 100 -0.47 -29.04 -9.20
C GLN A 100 -1.55 -29.82 -8.46
N SER A 101 -2.52 -30.35 -9.22
CA SER A 101 -3.27 -31.57 -8.86
C SER A 101 -3.82 -32.24 -10.12
N ARG A 102 -2.91 -32.71 -10.98
CA ARG A 102 -3.23 -33.68 -12.04
C ARG A 102 -2.03 -34.60 -12.24
N GLY A 103 -2.20 -35.87 -11.84
CA GLY A 103 -1.17 -36.91 -11.79
C GLY A 103 -0.54 -36.97 -10.39
N GLU A 104 -0.59 -38.05 -9.63
CA GLU A 104 -0.80 -39.49 -9.94
C GLU A 104 -1.71 -40.16 -8.90
#